data_AF-A0A3D1ZFZ6-F1
#
_entry.id   AF-A0A3D1ZFZ6-F1
#
_cell.length_a   1.000
_cell.length_b   1.000
_cell.length_c   1.000
_cell.angle_alpha   90.00
_cell.angle_beta   90.00
_cell.angle_gamma   90.00
#
_symmetry.space_group_name_H-M   'P 1'
#
loop_
_entity.id
_entity.type
_entity.pdbx_description
1 polymer ?
#
loop_
_entity_poly.entity_id
_entity_poly.type
_entity_poly.pdbx_seq_one_letter_code
_entity_poly.pdbx_strand_id
1 'polypeptide(L)' 'MLESRLLRPSMRAVIYSRVSTDAQERDGTSLETQERECMAYAQAHRWDVIECI' A
#
# COMPACT_ATOMS: atom_id res chain seq x y z
N MET A 1 15.19 27.03 -15.48
CA MET A 1 14.85 25.60 -15.27
C MET A 1 13.37 25.52 -14.99
N LEU A 2 12.56 25.29 -16.02
CA LEU A 2 11.12 25.14 -15.87
C LEU A 2 10.84 23.62 -15.89
N GLU A 3 10.82 23.00 -14.72
CA GLU A 3 10.44 21.58 -14.60
C GLU A 3 8.92 21.42 -14.71
N SER A 4 8.36 21.79 -15.86
CA SER A 4 6.99 21.47 -16.23
C SER A 4 6.97 20.14 -16.98
N ARG A 5 7.46 19.07 -16.34
CA ARG A 5 7.06 17.71 -16.73
C ARG A 5 5.70 17.49 -16.09
N LEU A 6 4.66 17.64 -16.90
CA LEU A 6 3.29 17.25 -16.64
C LEU A 6 3.23 16.11 -15.61
N LEU A 7 2.87 16.43 -14.36
CA LEU A 7 2.54 15.44 -13.34
C LEU A 7 1.39 14.63 -13.92
N ARG A 8 1.70 13.48 -14.53
CA ARG A 8 0.65 12.50 -14.80
C ARG A 8 0.03 12.23 -13.42
N PRO A 9 -1.30 12.26 -13.29
CA PRO A 9 -1.93 11.89 -12.02
C PRO A 9 -1.38 10.52 -11.63
N SER A 10 -0.68 10.44 -10.49
CA SER A 10 -0.30 9.16 -9.91
C SER A 10 -1.59 8.40 -9.62
N MET A 11 -1.59 7.09 -9.89
CA MET A 11 -2.73 6.26 -9.52
C MET A 11 -2.89 6.33 -8.01
N ARG A 12 -4.07 6.75 -7.55
CA ARG A 12 -4.40 6.80 -6.12
C ARG A 12 -4.87 5.42 -5.68
N ALA A 13 -4.36 4.94 -4.55
CA ALA A 13 -4.66 3.61 -4.03
C ALA A 13 -5.00 3.67 -2.53
N VAL A 14 -5.82 2.72 -2.09
CA VAL A 14 -6.09 2.44 -0.68
C VAL A 14 -5.61 1.01 -0.42
N ILE A 15 -4.97 0.79 0.72
CA ILE A 15 -4.62 -0.55 1.20
C ILE A 15 -5.66 -0.96 2.23
N TYR A 16 -6.24 -2.14 2.05
CA TYR A 16 -7.16 -2.74 3.02
C TYR A 16 -6.57 -4.05 3.52
N SER A 17 -6.42 -4.19 4.83
CA SER A 17 -5.86 -5.40 5.46
C SER A 17 -6.83 -6.01 6.44
N ARG A 18 -6.89 -7.34 6.48
CA ARG A 18 -7.74 -8.06 7.44
C ARG A 18 -7.13 -9.42 7.78
N VAL A 19 -7.27 -9.81 9.04
CA VAL A 19 -7.08 -11.20 9.47
C VAL A 19 -8.41 -11.86 9.78
N SER A 20 -8.51 -13.15 9.50
CA SER A 20 -9.72 -13.91 9.81
C SER A 20 -9.78 -14.38 11.25
N THR A 21 -8.62 -14.53 11.90
CA THR A 21 -8.50 -15.00 13.29
C THR A 21 -7.27 -14.38 13.97
N ASP A 22 -7.25 -14.35 15.30
CA ASP A 22 -6.08 -13.89 16.07
C ASP A 22 -4.86 -14.80 15.86
N ALA A 23 -5.07 -16.07 15.54
CA ALA A 23 -3.99 -17.00 15.22
C ALA A 23 -3.33 -16.63 13.89
N GLN A 24 -4.10 -16.15 12.90
CA GLN A 24 -3.51 -15.66 11.65
C GLN A 24 -2.61 -14.44 11.89
N GLU A 25 -3.00 -13.55 12.81
CA GLU A 25 -2.20 -12.37 13.15
C GLU A 25 -0.84 -12.73 13.78
N ARG A 26 -0.80 -13.77 14.62
CA ARG A 26 0.42 -14.19 15.33
C ARG A 26 1.28 -15.17 14.54
N ASP A 27 0.62 -16.14 13.90
CA ASP A 27 1.27 -17.36 13.38
C ASP A 27 1.23 -17.44 11.84
N GLY A 28 0.47 -16.54 11.19
CA GLY A 28 0.30 -16.47 9.75
C GLY A 28 0.72 -15.11 9.17
N THR A 29 0.02 -14.68 8.12
CA THR A 29 0.25 -13.35 7.53
C THR A 29 -0.48 -12.29 8.34
N SER A 30 0.26 -11.59 9.20
CA SER A 30 -0.23 -10.49 10.04
C SER A 30 -0.71 -9.29 9.21
N LEU A 31 -1.53 -8.43 9.82
CA LEU A 31 -1.94 -7.14 9.26
C LEU A 31 -0.72 -6.30 8.85
N GLU A 32 0.29 -6.22 9.72
CA GLU A 32 1.54 -5.50 9.44
C GLU A 32 2.26 -6.06 8.21
N THR A 33 2.32 -7.39 8.08
CA THR A 33 2.94 -8.04 6.93
C THR A 33 2.18 -7.73 5.65
N GLN A 34 0.84 -7.81 5.68
CA GLN A 34 -0.03 -7.47 4.55
C GLN A 34 0.17 -6.00 4.12
N GLU A 35 0.08 -5.06 5.06
CA GLU A 35 0.24 -3.63 4.78
C GLU A 35 1.61 -3.32 4.19
N ARG A 36 2.69 -3.86 4.78
CA ARG A 36 4.06 -3.66 4.29
C ARG A 36 4.23 -4.17 2.86
N GLU A 37 3.68 -5.33 2.54
CA GLU A 37 3.78 -5.93 1.20
C GLU A 37 2.95 -5.17 0.17
N CYS A 38 1.72 -4.76 0.51
CA CYS A 38 0.91 -3.89 -0.32
C CYS A 38 1.56 -2.52 -0.55
N MET A 39 2.19 -1.94 0.47
CA MET A 39 2.92 -0.68 0.38
C MET A 39 4.12 -0.81 -0.56
N ALA A 40 4.92 -1.87 -0.42
CA ALA A 40 6.06 -2.12 -1.30
C ALA A 40 5.61 -2.28 -2.77
N TYR A 41 4.48 -2.96 -3.01
CA TYR A 41 3.90 -3.09 -4.33
C TYR A 41 3.47 -1.73 -4.92
N ALA A 42 2.74 -0.91 -4.15
CA ALA A 42 2.31 0.42 -4.58
C ALA A 42 3.50 1.34 -4.90
N GLN A 43 4.55 1.31 -4.07
CA GLN A 43 5.79 2.07 -4.27
C GLN A 43 6.51 1.65 -5.56
N ALA A 44 6.63 0.34 -5.83
CA ALA A 44 7.23 -0.17 -7.05
C ALA A 44 6.51 0.31 -8.32
N HIS A 45 5.20 0.60 -8.22
CA HIS A 45 4.37 1.09 -9.32
C HIS A 45 4.21 2.62 -9.33
N ARG A 46 4.83 3.34 -8.38
CA ARG A 46 4.71 4.81 -8.22
C ARG A 46 3.25 5.24 -8.03
N TRP A 47 2.50 4.47 -7.27
CA TRP A 47 1.14 4.81 -6.84
C TRP A 47 1.19 5.69 -5.59
N ASP A 48 0.16 6.52 -5.43
CA ASP A 48 -0.04 7.36 -4.26
C ASP A 48 -1.01 6.64 -3.31
N VAL A 49 -0.50 6.07 -2.23
CA VAL A 49 -1.32 5.42 -1.21
C VAL A 49 -1.88 6.51 -0.31
N ILE A 50 -3.18 6.74 -0.38
CA ILE A 50 -3.84 7.83 0.33
C ILE A 50 -4.37 7.42 1.71
N GLU A 51 -4.54 6.11 1.94
CA GLU A 51 -5.08 5.56 3.18
C GLU A 51 -4.73 4.06 3.31
N CYS A 52 -4.50 3.61 4.55
CA CYS A 52 -4.45 2.20 4.94
C CYS A 52 -5.60 1.94 5.93
N ILE A 53 -6.39 0.90 5.68
CA ILE A 53 -7.62 0.56 6.40
C ILE A 53 -7.54 -0.88 6.93
#